data_AF-A0A0C3D408-F1
#
_entry.id   AF-A0A0C3D408-F1
#
_cell.length_a   1.000
_cell.length_b   1.000
_cell.length_c   1.000
_cell.angle_alpha   90.00
_cell.angle_beta   90.00
_cell.angle_gamma   90.00
#
_symmetry.space_group_name_H-M   'P 1'
#
loop_
_entity.id
_entity.type
_entity.pdbx_description
1 polymer ?
#
loop_
_entity_poly.entity_id
_entity_poly.type
_entity_poly.pdbx_seq_one_letter_code
_entity_poly.pdbx_strand_id
1 'polypeptide(L)'
;THASHEKVWFWTKKDYNDWMDSPEAQNSNHGLYAYMEEENGEVLDSEKLGNMWKSLRAAWADLTQRNLAPDTWGKASTMAWNFVHSTMERTYPLLKLAEGGWKLETLCTNLYSSWRQS
;
A
#
# COMPACT_ATOMS: atom_id res chain seq x y z
N THR A 1 13.12 -13.42 -2.10
CA THR A 1 14.07 -12.29 -1.98
C THR A 1 13.94 -11.44 -3.23
N HIS A 2 14.30 -10.14 -3.19
CA HIS A 2 14.22 -9.23 -4.33
C HIS A 2 14.81 -9.82 -5.64
N ALA A 3 15.87 -10.62 -5.51
CA ALA A 3 16.52 -11.34 -6.62
C ALA A 3 15.61 -12.27 -7.45
N SER A 4 14.43 -12.66 -6.96
CA SER A 4 13.45 -13.47 -7.72
C SER A 4 12.37 -12.61 -8.40
N HIS A 5 12.33 -11.31 -8.12
CA HIS A 5 11.31 -10.37 -8.60
C HIS A 5 11.97 -9.14 -9.25
N GLU A 6 12.90 -9.38 -10.19
CA GLU A 6 13.70 -8.35 -10.87
C GLU A 6 12.87 -7.30 -11.62
N LYS A 7 11.58 -7.59 -11.87
CA LYS A 7 10.67 -6.71 -12.60
C LYS A 7 9.91 -5.72 -11.71
N VAL A 8 9.99 -5.83 -10.37
CA VAL A 8 9.35 -4.88 -9.46
C VAL A 8 10.28 -3.67 -9.33
N TRP A 9 9.85 -2.49 -9.79
CA TRP A 9 10.73 -1.33 -9.80
C TRP A 9 10.84 -0.71 -8.41
N PHE A 10 9.74 -0.71 -7.67
CA PHE A 10 9.64 0.00 -6.40
C PHE A 10 9.67 -0.96 -5.22
N TRP A 11 10.74 -1.76 -5.11
CA TRP A 11 10.89 -2.70 -4.01
C TRP A 11 11.02 -1.98 -2.66
N THR A 12 11.78 -0.89 -2.62
CA THR A 12 11.91 -0.01 -1.44
C THR A 12 11.22 1.33 -1.66
N LYS A 13 10.91 2.03 -0.57
CA LYS A 13 10.40 3.41 -0.64
C LYS A 13 11.41 4.38 -1.26
N LYS A 14 12.71 4.07 -1.13
CA LYS A 14 13.77 4.86 -1.75
C LYS A 14 13.72 4.77 -3.28
N ASP A 15 13.54 3.57 -3.82
CA ASP A 15 13.43 3.37 -5.28
C ASP A 15 12.31 4.23 -5.88
N TYR A 16 11.16 4.29 -5.20
CA TYR A 16 10.04 5.12 -5.61
C TYR A 16 10.33 6.63 -5.50
N ASN A 17 10.94 7.08 -4.41
CA ASN A 17 11.28 8.50 -4.25
C ASN A 17 12.33 8.95 -5.28
N ASP A 18 13.38 8.14 -5.49
CA ASP A 18 14.43 8.43 -6.47
C ASP A 18 13.84 8.51 -7.90
N TRP A 19 12.85 7.67 -8.22
CA TRP A 19 12.09 7.76 -9.48
C TRP A 19 11.19 9.00 -9.53
N MET A 20 10.49 9.35 -8.46
CA MET A 20 9.64 10.56 -8.42
C MET A 20 10.41 11.85 -8.71
N ASP A 21 11.70 11.89 -8.38
CA ASP A 21 12.59 13.03 -8.65
C ASP A 21 13.15 13.03 -10.09
N SER A 22 12.88 11.98 -10.88
CA SER A 22 13.45 11.79 -12.21
C SER A 22 12.58 12.39 -13.33
N PRO A 23 13.16 12.70 -14.50
CA PRO A 23 12.41 13.13 -15.68
C PRO A 23 11.41 12.07 -16.17
N GLU A 24 11.68 10.77 -15.92
CA GLU A 24 10.75 9.70 -16.27
C GLU A 24 9.42 9.81 -15.53
N ALA A 25 9.43 10.17 -14.24
CA ALA A 25 8.19 10.36 -13.47
C ALA A 25 7.35 11.54 -13.98
N GLN A 26 7.99 12.63 -14.39
CA GLN A 26 7.31 13.82 -14.92
C GLN A 26 6.54 13.54 -16.22
N ASN A 27 7.01 12.57 -17.01
CA ASN A 27 6.39 12.16 -18.27
C ASN A 27 5.53 10.89 -18.13
N SER A 28 5.40 10.35 -16.92
CA SER A 28 4.68 9.11 -16.67
C SER A 28 3.17 9.33 -16.52
N ASN A 29 2.39 8.45 -17.14
CA ASN A 29 0.94 8.39 -16.95
C ASN A 29 0.53 7.51 -15.75
N HIS A 30 1.48 7.03 -14.94
CA HIS A 30 1.22 5.99 -13.92
C HIS A 30 0.54 6.55 -12.64
N GLY A 31 0.39 7.87 -12.52
CA GLY A 31 -0.38 8.54 -11.47
C GLY A 31 0.18 8.42 -10.05
N LEU A 32 -0.62 8.82 -9.05
CA LEU A 32 -0.24 8.87 -7.62
C LEU A 32 0.09 7.49 -7.01
N TYR A 33 -0.28 6.41 -7.69
CA TYR A 33 -0.15 5.03 -7.21
C TYR A 33 0.76 4.20 -8.11
N ALA A 34 1.69 4.83 -8.84
CA ALA A 34 2.66 4.17 -9.71
C ALA A 34 3.46 3.05 -9.01
N TYR A 35 3.61 3.13 -7.68
CA TYR A 35 4.27 2.10 -6.88
C TYR A 35 3.46 0.82 -6.66
N MET A 36 2.17 0.80 -7.01
CA MET A 36 1.33 -0.39 -6.92
C MET A 36 1.55 -1.26 -8.15
N GLU A 37 2.55 -2.12 -8.07
CA GLU A 37 2.98 -2.98 -9.17
C GLU A 37 2.64 -4.44 -8.91
N GLU A 38 2.25 -5.16 -9.95
CA GLU A 38 2.20 -6.62 -9.96
C GLU A 38 3.61 -7.20 -10.13
N GLU A 39 3.74 -8.52 -9.98
CA GLU A 39 5.04 -9.22 -10.04
C GLU A 39 5.77 -9.04 -11.39
N ASN A 40 5.03 -8.78 -12.45
CA ASN A 40 5.57 -8.50 -13.78
C ASN A 40 6.07 -7.05 -13.97
N GLY A 41 5.93 -6.19 -12.96
CA GLY A 41 6.29 -4.77 -13.03
C GLY A 41 5.19 -3.87 -13.62
N GLU A 42 4.01 -4.42 -13.93
CA GLU A 42 2.89 -3.62 -14.43
C GLU A 42 2.17 -2.92 -13.28
N VAL A 43 1.77 -1.67 -13.50
CA VAL A 43 0.98 -0.91 -12.53
C VAL A 43 -0.43 -1.47 -12.47
N LEU A 44 -0.95 -1.57 -11.25
CA LEU A 44 -2.30 -2.03 -10.98
C LEU A 44 -3.33 -1.12 -11.68
N ASP A 45 -4.26 -1.73 -12.41
CA ASP A 45 -5.35 -0.98 -13.03
C ASP A 45 -6.28 -0.33 -11.97
N SER A 46 -7.07 0.65 -12.41
CA SER A 46 -7.93 1.44 -11.53
C SER A 46 -9.04 0.61 -10.85
N GLU A 47 -9.51 -0.46 -11.48
CA GLU A 47 -10.54 -1.34 -10.93
C GLU A 47 -9.96 -2.17 -9.76
N LYS A 48 -8.80 -2.80 -9.98
CA LYS A 48 -8.05 -3.53 -8.95
C LYS A 48 -7.69 -2.62 -7.78
N LEU A 49 -7.23 -1.39 -8.04
CA LEU A 49 -6.97 -0.39 -6.99
C LEU A 49 -8.23 -0.05 -6.20
N GLY A 50 -9.35 0.19 -6.88
CA GLY A 50 -10.63 0.46 -6.24
C GLY A 50 -11.10 -0.68 -5.34
N ASN A 51 -10.92 -1.92 -5.78
CA ASN A 51 -11.23 -3.10 -4.98
C ASN A 51 -10.29 -3.24 -3.77
N MET A 52 -9.00 -2.95 -3.93
CA MET A 52 -8.03 -2.95 -2.83
C MET A 52 -8.40 -1.90 -1.77
N TRP A 53 -8.80 -0.69 -2.16
CA TRP A 53 -9.24 0.34 -1.23
C TRP A 53 -10.49 -0.06 -0.45
N LYS A 54 -11.45 -0.72 -1.10
CA LYS A 54 -12.65 -1.25 -0.41
C LYS A 54 -12.26 -2.29 0.66
N SER A 55 -11.39 -3.23 0.32
CA SER A 55 -10.90 -4.24 1.25
C SER A 55 -10.13 -3.63 2.43
N LEU A 56 -9.31 -2.61 2.15
CA LEU A 56 -8.56 -1.89 3.20
C LEU A 56 -9.49 -1.18 4.18
N ARG A 57 -10.51 -0.48 3.66
CA ARG A 57 -11.53 0.18 4.50
C ARG A 57 -12.33 -0.82 5.32
N ALA A 58 -12.63 -1.99 4.76
CA ALA A 58 -13.28 -3.07 5.51
C ALA A 58 -12.39 -3.59 6.65
N ALA A 59 -11.09 -3.76 6.41
CA ALA A 59 -10.15 -4.15 7.46
C ALA A 59 -10.07 -3.10 8.59
N TRP A 60 -10.14 -1.81 8.26
CA TRP A 60 -10.22 -0.76 9.28
C TRP A 60 -11.55 -0.76 10.04
N ALA A 61 -12.67 -1.06 9.37
CA ALA A 61 -13.95 -1.23 10.04
C ALA A 61 -13.90 -2.38 11.06
N ASP A 62 -13.27 -3.49 10.71
CA ASP A 62 -13.03 -4.61 11.63
C ASP A 62 -12.17 -4.20 12.84
N LEU A 63 -11.14 -3.37 12.64
CA LEU A 63 -10.37 -2.81 13.75
C LEU A 63 -11.22 -1.96 14.67
N THR A 64 -12.13 -1.15 14.12
CA THR A 64 -13.05 -0.32 14.92
C THR A 64 -13.99 -1.19 15.75
N GLN A 65 -14.58 -2.23 15.15
CA GLN A 65 -15.45 -3.16 15.88
C GLN A 65 -14.72 -3.88 17.04
N ARG A 66 -13.41 -4.08 16.90
CA ARG A 66 -12.56 -4.70 17.92
C ARG A 66 -11.98 -3.70 18.93
N ASN A 67 -12.28 -2.41 18.82
CA ASN A 67 -11.67 -1.33 19.62
C ASN A 67 -10.12 -1.28 19.49
N LEU A 68 -9.61 -1.61 18.31
CA LEU A 68 -8.17 -1.60 18.00
C LEU A 68 -7.79 -0.51 16.98
N ALA A 69 -8.77 0.17 16.40
CA ALA A 69 -8.52 1.21 15.40
C ALA A 69 -7.87 2.45 16.04
N PRO A 70 -6.69 2.91 15.55
CA PRO A 70 -6.00 4.07 16.12
C PRO A 70 -6.68 5.39 15.73
N ASP A 71 -6.31 6.50 16.38
CA ASP A 71 -6.78 7.84 16.00
C ASP A 71 -6.21 8.28 14.64
N THR A 72 -4.92 8.00 14.43
CA THR A 72 -4.22 8.20 13.15
C THR A 72 -3.40 6.96 12.85
N TRP A 73 -3.20 6.64 11.57
CA TRP A 73 -2.45 5.43 11.21
C TRP A 73 -1.01 5.42 11.77
N GLY A 74 -0.36 6.59 11.84
CA GLY A 74 0.96 6.72 12.45
C GLY A 74 1.02 6.41 13.96
N LYS A 75 -0.13 6.22 14.62
CA LYS A 75 -0.26 5.76 16.01
C LYS A 75 -0.81 4.34 16.12
N ALA A 76 -0.82 3.58 15.01
CA ALA A 76 -1.29 2.20 15.02
C ALA A 76 -0.49 1.35 16.02
N SER A 77 -1.20 0.57 16.82
CA SER A 77 -0.57 -0.45 17.65
C SER A 77 -0.01 -1.58 16.78
N THR A 78 0.96 -2.34 17.30
CA THR A 78 1.48 -3.53 16.60
C THR A 78 0.37 -4.53 16.26
N MET A 79 -0.67 -4.64 17.10
CA MET A 79 -1.83 -5.48 16.81
C MET A 79 -2.64 -4.98 15.61
N ALA A 80 -2.94 -3.68 15.56
CA ALA A 80 -3.68 -3.07 14.46
C ALA A 80 -2.90 -3.17 13.13
N TRP A 81 -1.59 -2.89 13.21
CA TRP A 81 -0.66 -3.01 12.09
C TRP A 81 -0.63 -4.44 11.54
N ASN A 82 -0.35 -5.44 12.40
CA ASN A 82 -0.29 -6.85 12.01
C ASN A 82 -1.62 -7.34 11.42
N PHE A 83 -2.75 -6.91 11.96
CA PHE A 83 -4.07 -7.28 11.47
C PHE A 83 -4.29 -6.80 10.04
N VAL A 84 -4.01 -5.52 9.76
CA VAL A 84 -4.17 -4.96 8.41
C VAL A 84 -3.17 -5.57 7.43
N HIS A 85 -1.90 -5.67 7.80
CA HIS A 85 -0.88 -6.32 6.96
C HIS A 85 -1.26 -7.76 6.62
N SER A 86 -1.58 -8.58 7.62
CA SER A 86 -1.95 -9.99 7.39
C SER A 86 -3.20 -10.13 6.53
N THR A 87 -4.20 -9.26 6.72
CA THR A 87 -5.46 -9.31 5.97
C THR A 87 -5.24 -8.89 4.51
N MET A 88 -4.55 -7.78 4.29
CA MET A 88 -4.34 -7.20 2.97
C MET A 88 -3.34 -8.00 2.16
N GLU A 89 -2.20 -8.39 2.73
CA GLU A 89 -1.17 -9.16 2.02
C GLU A 89 -1.60 -10.60 1.69
N ARG A 90 -2.55 -11.17 2.45
CA ARG A 90 -3.18 -12.45 2.10
C ARG A 90 -4.10 -12.32 0.89
N THR A 91 -4.77 -11.18 0.76
CA THR A 91 -5.74 -10.93 -0.31
C THR A 91 -5.06 -10.40 -1.58
N TYR A 92 -4.01 -9.59 -1.40
CA TYR A 92 -3.24 -8.93 -2.45
C TYR A 92 -1.75 -9.23 -2.23
N PRO A 93 -1.25 -10.37 -2.73
CA PRO A 93 0.14 -10.78 -2.55
C PRO A 93 1.17 -9.76 -3.04
N LEU A 94 0.80 -8.88 -3.99
CA LEU A 94 1.65 -7.80 -4.47
C LEU A 94 2.12 -6.84 -3.36
N LEU A 95 1.35 -6.70 -2.27
CA LEU A 95 1.74 -5.86 -1.14
C LEU A 95 2.96 -6.43 -0.38
N LYS A 96 3.27 -7.72 -0.58
CA LYS A 96 4.51 -8.35 -0.09
C LYS A 96 5.73 -8.05 -0.97
N LEU A 97 5.53 -7.52 -2.17
CA LEU A 97 6.59 -7.08 -3.09
C LEU A 97 7.08 -5.68 -2.68
N ALA A 98 7.39 -5.54 -1.39
CA ALA A 98 7.77 -4.28 -0.77
C ALA A 98 8.60 -4.57 0.48
N GLU A 99 9.80 -4.00 0.56
CA GLU A 99 10.60 -4.09 1.77
C GLU A 99 9.90 -3.39 2.94
N GLY A 100 9.78 -4.09 4.06
CA GLY A 100 9.11 -3.58 5.26
C GLY A 100 7.63 -3.21 5.06
N GLY A 101 6.99 -3.69 3.99
CA GLY A 101 5.58 -3.39 3.70
C GLY A 101 5.29 -1.93 3.37
N TRP A 102 6.30 -1.16 2.92
CA TRP A 102 6.22 0.28 2.77
C TRP A 102 5.08 0.77 1.84
N LYS A 103 4.70 -0.04 0.83
CA LYS A 103 3.61 0.25 -0.09
C LYS A 103 2.26 0.34 0.66
N LEU A 104 1.98 -0.66 1.50
CA LEU A 104 0.76 -0.69 2.31
C LEU A 104 0.78 0.40 3.39
N GLU A 105 1.93 0.67 4.01
CA GLU A 105 2.08 1.73 5.00
C GLU A 105 1.83 3.13 4.43
N THR A 106 2.36 3.38 3.23
CA THR A 106 2.13 4.64 2.51
C THR A 106 0.65 4.78 2.16
N LEU A 107 0.02 3.71 1.69
CA LEU A 107 -1.40 3.69 1.38
C LEU A 107 -2.26 3.98 2.63
N CYS A 108 -1.96 3.33 3.75
CA CYS A 108 -2.70 3.53 4.99
C CYS A 108 -2.52 4.96 5.53
N THR A 109 -1.29 5.48 5.50
CA THR A 109 -1.01 6.86 5.94
C THR A 109 -1.82 7.89 5.12
N ASN A 110 -1.92 7.69 3.80
CA ASN A 110 -2.62 8.62 2.92
C ASN A 110 -4.15 8.53 3.05
N LEU A 111 -4.71 7.33 3.22
CA LEU A 111 -6.15 7.09 3.11
C LEU A 111 -6.87 7.00 4.46
N TYR A 112 -6.18 6.65 5.56
CA TYR A 112 -6.82 6.38 6.84
C TYR A 112 -7.51 7.60 7.42
N SER A 113 -6.85 8.76 7.42
CA SER A 113 -7.42 9.99 7.99
C SER A 113 -8.71 10.41 7.26
N SER A 114 -8.74 10.26 5.93
CA SER A 114 -9.94 10.55 5.14
C SER A 114 -11.08 9.56 5.45
N TRP A 115 -10.76 8.28 5.59
CA TRP A 115 -11.76 7.27 5.97
C TRP A 115 -12.29 7.47 7.39
N ARG A 116 -11.41 7.78 8.36
CA ARG A 116 -11.79 7.95 9.77
C ARG A 116 -12.70 9.15 10.01
N GLN A 117 -12.68 10.13 9.11
CA GLN A 117 -13.53 11.32 9.14
C GLN A 117 -14.83 11.16 8.35
N SER A 118 -14.98 10.09 7.56
CA SER A 118 -16.19 9.77 6.80
C SER A 118 -17.20 9.03 7.67
#